data_AF-A0A7X1NY17-F1
#
_entry.id   AF-A0A7X1NY17-F1
#
_cell.length_a   1.000
_cell.length_b   1.000
_cell.length_c   1.000
_cell.angle_alpha   90.00
_cell.angle_beta   90.00
_cell.angle_gamma   90.00
#
_symmetry.space_group_name_H-M   'P 1'
#
loop_
_entity.id
_entity.type
_entity.pdbx_description
1 polymer ?
#
loop_
_entity_poly.entity_id
_entity_poly.type
_entity_poly.pdbx_seq_one_letter_code
_entity_poly.pdbx_strand_id
1 'polypeptide(L)' 'MDFNAWRPEDTARRFSIMGASSLGTFLWIGLWLGSGLNPLLALLVGIVAGVVAHLIAFPVLRALFRR' A
#
# COMPACT_ATOMS: atom_id res chain seq x y z
N MET A 1 -9.17 30.04 -3.06
CA MET A 1 -8.50 28.73 -3.17
C MET A 1 -8.42 28.19 -1.76
N ASP A 2 -9.18 27.14 -1.44
CA ASP A 2 -9.00 26.46 -0.16
C ASP A 2 -7.66 25.72 -0.21
N PHE A 3 -6.67 26.24 0.52
CA PHE A 3 -5.33 25.65 0.58
C PHE A 3 -5.30 24.30 1.32
N ASN A 4 -6.39 23.92 1.99
CA ASN A 4 -6.53 22.64 2.70
C ASN A 4 -7.33 21.58 1.92
N ALA A 5 -8.05 21.96 0.87
CA ALA A 5 -8.80 21.00 0.06
C ALA A 5 -7.84 20.18 -0.81
N TRP A 6 -7.49 19.00 -0.35
CA TRP A 6 -6.69 18.05 -1.14
C TRP A 6 -7.41 17.69 -2.43
N ARG A 7 -6.66 17.59 -3.52
CA ARG A 7 -7.22 17.08 -4.77
C ARG A 7 -7.58 15.61 -4.55
N PRO A 8 -8.69 15.12 -5.16
CA PRO A 8 -9.07 13.71 -5.09
C PRO A 8 -7.94 12.73 -5.42
N GLU A 9 -7.04 13.11 -6.32
CA GLU A 9 -5.88 12.31 -6.72
C GLU A 9 -4.82 12.20 -5.62
N ASP A 10 -4.61 13.27 -4.85
CA ASP A 10 -3.65 13.29 -3.74
C ASP A 10 -4.16 12.40 -2.61
N THR A 11 -5.46 12.47 -2.33
CA THR A 11 -6.15 11.59 -1.38
C THR A 11 -6.04 10.13 -1.81
N ALA A 12 -6.36 9.80 -3.07
CA ALA A 12 -6.23 8.45 -3.62
C ALA A 12 -4.81 7.89 -3.47
N ARG A 13 -3.80 8.70 -3.82
CA ARG A 13 -2.39 8.30 -3.75
C ARG A 13 -1.98 8.01 -2.31
N ARG A 14 -2.31 8.91 -1.37
CA ARG A 14 -1.93 8.76 0.05
C ARG A 14 -2.57 7.53 0.68
N PHE A 15 -3.87 7.31 0.49
CA PHE A 15 -4.54 6.11 0.99
C PHE A 15 -4.00 4.84 0.37
N SER A 16 -3.70 4.86 -0.94
CA SER A 16 -3.09 3.71 -1.61
C SER A 16 -1.72 3.37 -1.04
N ILE A 17 -0.84 4.36 -0.87
CA ILE A 17 0.50 4.16 -0.30
C ILE A 17 0.40 3.66 1.14
N MET A 18 -0.47 4.27 1.95
CA MET A 18 -0.65 3.89 3.34
C MET A 18 -1.14 2.45 3.48
N GLY A 19 -2.17 2.06 2.71
CA GLY A 19 -2.68 0.68 2.72
C GLY A 19 -1.65 -0.33 2.20
N ALA A 20 -0.95 0.02 1.11
CA ALA A 20 0.07 -0.84 0.51
C ALA A 20 1.28 -1.06 1.42
N SER A 21 1.77 0.01 2.09
CA SER A 21 2.90 -0.10 3.01
C SER A 21 2.54 -0.87 4.28
N SER A 22 1.33 -0.65 4.83
CA SER A 22 0.82 -1.46 5.94
C SER A 22 0.70 -2.93 5.56
N LEU A 23 0.10 -3.25 4.41
CA LEU A 23 -0.03 -4.62 3.93
C LEU A 23 1.34 -5.31 3.76
N GLY A 24 2.28 -4.65 3.08
CA GLY A 24 3.63 -5.19 2.88
C GLY A 24 4.37 -5.43 4.19
N THR A 25 4.22 -4.52 5.15
CA THR A 25 4.81 -4.66 6.50
C THR A 25 4.23 -5.85 7.25
N PHE A 26 2.90 -5.99 7.28
CA PHE A 26 2.27 -7.12 7.96
C PHE A 26 2.56 -8.46 7.30
N LEU A 27 2.63 -8.50 5.97
CA LEU A 27 3.07 -9.69 5.23
C LEU A 27 4.49 -10.08 5.58
N TRP A 28 5.42 -9.12 5.62
CA TRP A 28 6.79 -9.39 6.02
C TRP A 28 6.87 -9.98 7.43
N ILE A 29 6.23 -9.33 8.41
CA ILE A 29 6.20 -9.80 9.80
C ILE A 29 5.55 -11.18 9.90
N GLY A 30 4.41 -11.40 9.23
CA GLY A 30 3.69 -12.66 9.25
C GLY A 30 4.47 -13.80 8.62
N LEU A 31 5.17 -13.55 7.51
CA LEU A 31 6.02 -14.56 6.88
C LEU A 31 7.25 -14.87 7.74
N TRP A 32 7.92 -13.85 8.27
CA TRP A 32 9.10 -14.06 9.11
C TRP A 32 8.76 -14.76 10.43
N LEU A 33 7.86 -14.18 11.23
CA LEU A 33 7.57 -14.66 12.58
C LEU A 33 6.53 -15.79 12.60
N GLY A 34 5.57 -15.80 11.67
CA GLY A 34 4.49 -16.77 11.63
C GLY A 34 4.84 -18.04 10.85
N SER A 35 5.49 -17.92 9.69
CA SER A 35 5.86 -19.08 8.85
C SER A 35 7.31 -19.54 9.01
N GLY A 36 8.15 -18.79 9.74
CA GLY A 36 9.57 -19.08 9.90
C GLY A 36 10.40 -18.83 8.63
N LEU A 37 9.86 -18.08 7.66
CA LEU A 37 10.58 -17.73 6.44
C LEU A 37 11.80 -16.87 6.78
N ASN A 38 12.88 -17.03 6.00
CA ASN A 38 14.06 -16.17 6.14
C ASN A 38 13.65 -14.68 6.07
N PRO A 39 14.13 -13.83 6.98
CA PRO A 39 13.66 -12.45 7.11
C PRO A 39 13.89 -11.61 5.85
N LEU A 40 14.97 -11.85 5.10
CA LEU A 40 15.26 -11.12 3.85
C LEU A 40 14.33 -11.55 2.71
N LEU A 41 14.05 -12.87 2.60
CA LEU A 41 13.09 -13.37 1.62
C LEU A 41 11.66 -12.88 1.94
N ALA A 42 11.27 -12.94 3.22
CA ALA A 42 10.00 -12.40 3.68
C ALA A 42 9.87 -10.89 3.40
N LEU A 43 10.95 -10.13 3.55
CA LEU A 43 10.99 -8.70 3.23
C LEU A 43 10.75 -8.46 1.74
N LEU A 44 11.45 -9.21 0.86
CA LEU A 44 11.26 -9.10 -0.58
C LEU A 44 9.81 -9.40 -0.98
N VAL A 45 9.20 -10.44 -0.40
CA VAL A 45 7.78 -10.76 -0.64
C VAL A 45 6.88 -9.63 -0.16
N GLY A 46 7.13 -9.07 1.03
CA GLY A 46 6.37 -7.93 1.55
C GLY A 46 6.46 -6.68 0.66
N ILE A 47 7.67 -6.36 0.16
CA ILE A 47 7.90 -5.24 -0.77
C ILE A 47 7.11 -5.46 -2.07
N VAL A 48 7.26 -6.63 -2.69
CA VAL A 48 6.57 -6.96 -3.94
C VAL A 48 5.05 -6.89 -3.75
N ALA A 49 4.54 -7.46 -2.67
CA ALA A 49 3.11 -7.41 -2.35
C ALA A 49 2.61 -5.97 -2.15
N GLY A 50 3.38 -5.13 -1.44
CA GLY A 50 3.07 -3.70 -1.28
C GLY A 50 3.03 -2.96 -2.62
N VAL A 51 4.02 -3.16 -3.49
CA VAL A 51 4.05 -2.55 -4.83
C VAL A 51 2.84 -2.97 -5.65
N VAL A 52 2.53 -4.27 -5.70
CA VAL A 52 1.37 -4.80 -6.43
C VAL A 52 0.07 -4.22 -5.86
N ALA A 53 -0.07 -4.18 -4.54
CA ALA A 53 -1.24 -3.60 -3.89
C ALA A 53 -1.41 -2.11 -4.21
N HIS A 54 -0.32 -1.34 -4.27
CA HIS A 54 -0.37 0.06 -4.69
C HIS A 54 -0.83 0.20 -6.14
N LEU A 55 -0.26 -0.58 -7.05
CA LEU A 55 -0.59 -0.56 -8.48
C LEU A 55 -2.06 -0.87 -8.75
N ILE A 56 -2.69 -1.69 -7.90
CA ILE A 56 -4.12 -2.02 -7.99
C ILE A 56 -4.98 -0.99 -7.25
N ALA A 57 -4.63 -0.64 -6.01
CA ALA A 57 -5.46 0.20 -5.17
C ALA A 57 -5.50 1.66 -5.65
N PHE A 58 -4.39 2.20 -6.16
CA PHE A 58 -4.35 3.58 -6.64
C PHE A 58 -5.35 3.87 -7.76
N PRO A 59 -5.41 3.12 -8.88
CA PRO A 59 -6.39 3.40 -9.92
C PRO A 59 -7.83 3.21 -9.44
N VAL A 60 -8.09 2.24 -8.55
CA VAL A 60 -9.42 2.02 -7.95
C VAL A 60 -9.84 3.22 -7.09
N LEU A 61 -8.98 3.66 -6.17
CA LEU A 61 -9.24 4.81 -5.30
C LEU A 61 -9.35 6.11 -6.11
N ARG A 62 -8.51 6.28 -7.14
CA ARG A 62 -8.59 7.43 -8.05
C ARG A 62 -9.92 7.47 -8.79
N ALA A 63 -10.44 6.32 -9.24
CA ALA A 63 -11.74 6.25 -9.88
C ALA A 63 -12.89 6.52 -8.90
N LEU A 64 -12.75 6.08 -7.64
CA LEU A 64 -13.74 6.30 -6.59
C LEU A 64 -13.84 7.77 -6.18
N PHE A 65 -12.70 8.44 -5.92
CA PHE A 65 -12.69 9.83 -5.47
C PHE A 65 -12.93 10.86 -6.58
N ARG A 66 -12.84 10.45 -7.86
CA ARG A 66 -13.19 11.31 -9.01
C ARG A 66 -14.70 11.37 -9.29
N ARG A 67 -15.49 10.50 -8.69
CA ARG A 67 -16.96 10.54 -8.74
C ARG A 67 -17.47 11.49 -7.67
#